data_AF-A0A953BZY6-F1
#
_entry.id   AF-A0A953BZY6-F1
#
_cell.length_a   1.000
_cell.length_b   1.000
_cell.length_c   1.000
_cell.angle_alpha   90.00
_cell.angle_beta   90.00
_cell.angle_gamma   90.00
#
_symmetry.space_group_name_H-M   'P 1'
#
loop_
_entity.id
_entity.type
_entity.pdbx_description
1 polymer ?
#
loop_
_entity_poly.entity_id
_entity_poly.type
_entity_poly.pdbx_seq_one_letter_code
_entity_poly.pdbx_strand_id
1 'polypeptide(L)'
;MKIRLIAALVLMGGGLALAGCGDSGGAQMETFAGEMNRIAEAVEQVNNEEDARGVAHLIADAQRKMEEASKALEGMSEAQRGIAAAAHAKEMQQAQMRLATAMSSLAMRDQAALRIISDEMSKMPRIQ
;
A
#
# COMPACT_ATOMS: atom_id res chain seq x y z
N MET A 1 -54.82 -13.71 26.90
CA MET A 1 -54.87 -12.28 27.30
C MET A 1 -53.45 -11.73 27.45
N LYS A 2 -53.18 -10.62 26.75
CA LYS A 2 -52.33 -9.48 27.11
C LYS A 2 -50.87 -9.70 27.58
N ILE A 3 -50.01 -9.42 26.61
CA ILE A 3 -48.71 -8.73 26.61
C ILE A 3 -48.62 -7.62 27.70
N ARG A 4 -47.43 -7.43 28.31
CA ARG A 4 -46.62 -6.17 28.38
C ARG A 4 -45.54 -6.25 29.48
N LEU A 5 -44.25 -6.25 29.09
CA LEU A 5 -43.30 -5.08 29.11
C LEU A 5 -42.47 -5.12 30.43
N ILE A 6 -41.14 -4.98 30.53
CA ILE A 6 -40.13 -4.18 29.79
C ILE A 6 -38.71 -4.75 30.00
N ALA A 7 -37.97 -4.77 28.89
CA ALA A 7 -36.52 -4.57 28.68
C ALA A 7 -35.48 -4.77 29.80
N ALA A 8 -34.51 -5.64 29.50
CA ALA A 8 -33.10 -5.35 29.68
C ALA A 8 -32.27 -6.02 28.56
N LEU A 9 -31.57 -5.19 27.78
CA LEU A 9 -30.52 -5.52 26.79
C LEU A 9 -30.94 -6.50 25.68
N VAL A 10 -31.32 -6.10 24.45
CA VAL A 10 -30.68 -5.10 23.60
C VAL A 10 -29.16 -5.10 23.73
N LEU A 11 -28.54 -6.29 23.77
CA LEU A 11 -27.30 -6.51 23.03
C LEU A 11 -27.68 -6.56 21.56
N MET A 12 -27.83 -5.34 21.01
CA MET A 12 -27.85 -5.07 19.58
C MET A 12 -26.77 -5.93 18.94
N GLY A 13 -27.12 -6.78 17.99
CA GLY A 13 -27.55 -6.28 16.69
C GLY A 13 -26.31 -6.21 15.83
N GLY A 14 -25.95 -7.36 15.24
CA GLY A 14 -24.74 -7.44 14.45
C GLY A 14 -24.31 -8.85 14.08
N GLY A 15 -25.25 -9.79 13.95
CA GLY A 15 -25.05 -10.96 13.07
C GLY A 15 -25.04 -10.52 11.61
N LEU A 16 -24.22 -9.51 11.29
CA LEU A 16 -23.86 -9.09 9.94
C LEU A 16 -22.51 -9.71 9.66
N ALA A 17 -22.56 -10.83 8.93
CA ALA A 17 -21.55 -11.15 7.95
C ALA A 17 -20.08 -11.00 8.41
N LEU A 18 -19.60 -11.97 9.18
CA LEU A 18 -18.19 -12.40 9.10
C LEU A 18 -17.85 -13.05 7.74
N ALA A 19 -18.70 -12.88 6.72
CA ALA A 19 -18.51 -13.32 5.35
C ALA A 19 -18.45 -12.07 4.46
N GLY A 20 -17.23 -11.56 4.19
CA GLY A 20 -17.00 -10.63 3.07
C GLY A 20 -16.14 -9.39 3.32
N CYS A 21 -15.72 -9.07 4.56
CA CYS A 21 -14.92 -7.85 4.84
C CYS A 21 -13.51 -8.12 5.39
N GLY A 22 -13.02 -9.35 5.32
CA GLY A 22 -11.64 -9.72 5.69
C GLY A 22 -10.66 -9.70 4.52
N ASP A 23 -11.17 -9.68 3.28
CA ASP A 23 -10.36 -9.77 2.06
C ASP A 23 -9.91 -8.40 1.56
N SER A 24 -10.75 -7.37 1.74
CA SER A 24 -10.50 -6.04 1.22
C SER A 24 -9.16 -5.51 1.70
N GLY A 25 -8.95 -5.34 3.01
CA GLY A 25 -7.69 -4.77 3.52
C GLY A 25 -6.42 -5.56 3.19
N GLY A 26 -6.53 -6.88 3.04
CA GLY A 26 -5.43 -7.73 2.56
C GLY A 26 -5.06 -7.39 1.11
N ALA A 27 -6.05 -7.34 0.22
CA ALA A 27 -5.83 -7.05 -1.20
C ALA A 27 -5.19 -5.67 -1.48
N GLN A 28 -5.32 -4.71 -0.57
CA GLN A 28 -4.93 -3.30 -0.78
C GLN A 28 -3.56 -3.07 -0.15
N MET A 29 -3.24 -3.80 0.92
CA MET A 29 -1.85 -3.96 1.34
C MET A 29 -1.03 -4.82 0.38
N GLU A 30 -1.63 -5.85 -0.23
CA GLU A 30 -1.02 -6.60 -1.33
C GLU A 30 -0.76 -5.69 -2.54
N THR A 31 -1.71 -4.79 -2.87
CA THR A 31 -1.50 -3.77 -3.91
C THR A 31 -0.34 -2.84 -3.56
N PHE A 32 -0.23 -2.37 -2.31
CA PHE A 32 0.90 -1.56 -1.85
C PHE A 32 2.24 -2.30 -1.99
N ALA A 33 2.33 -3.52 -1.46
CA ALA A 33 3.55 -4.33 -1.52
C ALA A 33 3.93 -4.69 -2.96
N GLY A 34 2.94 -5.04 -3.79
CA GLY A 34 3.11 -5.38 -5.20
C GLY A 34 3.62 -4.22 -6.03
N GLU A 35 3.02 -3.04 -5.89
CA GLU A 35 3.49 -1.86 -6.61
C GLU A 35 4.87 -1.39 -6.11
N MET A 36 5.18 -1.51 -4.82
CA MET A 36 6.54 -1.25 -4.32
C MET A 36 7.59 -2.21 -4.91
N ASN A 37 7.28 -3.50 -5.00
CA ASN A 37 8.17 -4.48 -5.64
C ASN A 37 8.36 -4.16 -7.13
N ARG A 38 7.29 -3.78 -7.81
CA ARG A 38 7.34 -3.40 -9.23
C ARG A 38 8.21 -2.16 -9.45
N ILE A 39 8.13 -1.15 -8.57
CA ILE A 39 9.02 0.01 -8.61
C ILE A 39 10.47 -0.43 -8.38
N ALA A 40 10.75 -1.27 -7.38
CA ALA A 40 12.10 -1.74 -7.10
C ALA A 40 12.71 -2.48 -8.30
N GLU A 41 11.97 -3.40 -8.92
CA GLU A 41 12.40 -4.12 -10.13
C GLU A 41 12.63 -3.20 -11.32
N ALA A 42 11.81 -2.17 -11.48
CA ALA A 42 11.97 -1.19 -12.54
C ALA A 42 13.23 -0.34 -12.31
N VAL A 43 13.48 0.13 -11.08
CA VAL A 43 14.70 0.89 -10.72
C VAL A 43 15.96 0.04 -10.92
N GLU A 44 15.92 -1.26 -10.59
CA GLU A 44 17.03 -2.20 -10.84
C GLU A 44 17.42 -2.30 -12.33
N GLN A 45 16.47 -2.06 -13.23
CA GLN A 45 16.66 -2.15 -14.68
C GLN A 45 17.06 -0.83 -15.36
N VAL A 46 17.19 0.26 -14.61
CA VAL A 46 17.56 1.57 -15.17
C VAL A 46 19.02 1.58 -15.60
N ASN A 47 19.26 1.81 -16.90
CA ASN A 47 20.60 1.91 -17.45
C ASN A 47 20.92 3.30 -18.05
N ASN A 48 19.90 4.15 -18.23
CA ASN A 48 20.02 5.49 -18.80
C ASN A 48 18.86 6.40 -18.33
N GLU A 49 18.91 7.68 -18.70
CA GLU A 49 17.85 8.66 -18.37
C GLU A 49 16.48 8.34 -18.99
N GLU A 50 16.43 7.69 -20.15
CA GLU A 50 15.15 7.32 -20.80
C GLU A 50 14.44 6.24 -19.99
N ASP A 51 15.16 5.21 -19.56
CA ASP A 51 14.68 4.19 -18.63
C ASP A 51 14.20 4.85 -17.34
N ALA A 52 14.98 5.80 -16.79
CA ALA A 52 14.63 6.52 -15.56
C ALA A 52 13.31 7.31 -15.69
N ARG A 53 13.06 7.93 -16.84
CA ARG A 53 11.78 8.59 -17.14
C ARG A 53 10.65 7.58 -17.25
N GLY A 54 10.88 6.43 -17.87
CA GLY A 54 9.93 5.32 -17.92
C GLY A 54 9.56 4.81 -16.52
N VAL A 55 10.56 4.65 -15.65
CA VAL A 55 10.37 4.27 -14.25
C VAL A 55 9.63 5.36 -13.46
N ALA A 56 9.91 6.65 -13.70
CA ALA A 56 9.16 7.73 -13.09
C ALA A 56 7.67 7.68 -13.48
N HIS A 57 7.34 7.43 -14.74
CA HIS A 57 5.94 7.22 -15.13
C HIS A 57 5.30 6.03 -14.41
N LEU A 58 6.03 4.93 -14.24
CA LEU A 58 5.55 3.78 -13.47
C LEU A 58 5.31 4.14 -12.00
N ILE A 59 6.19 4.93 -11.37
CA ILE A 59 6.03 5.42 -10.00
C ILE A 59 4.77 6.29 -9.88
N ALA A 60 4.51 7.17 -10.85
CA ALA A 60 3.30 8.00 -10.87
C ALA A 60 2.02 7.15 -11.01
N ASP A 61 2.04 6.08 -11.80
CA ASP A 61 0.93 5.12 -11.91
C ASP A 61 0.71 4.33 -10.62
N ALA A 62 1.79 3.84 -10.04
CA ALA A 62 1.80 3.12 -8.78
C ALA A 62 1.27 4.00 -7.64
N GLN A 63 1.62 5.30 -7.64
CA GLN A 63 1.09 6.29 -6.71
C GLN A 63 -0.43 6.39 -6.78
N ARG A 64 -1.02 6.45 -7.97
CA ARG A 64 -2.50 6.54 -8.12
C ARG A 64 -3.19 5.31 -7.51
N LYS A 65 -2.68 4.12 -7.79
CA LYS A 65 -3.21 2.87 -7.23
C LYS A 65 -3.05 2.79 -5.72
N MET A 66 -1.90 3.24 -5.20
CA MET A 66 -1.64 3.31 -3.76
C MET A 66 -2.56 4.33 -3.08
N GLU A 67 -2.88 5.45 -3.72
CA GLU A 67 -3.82 6.43 -3.20
C GLU A 67 -5.25 5.88 -3.13
N GLU A 68 -5.68 5.12 -4.15
CA GLU A 68 -6.96 4.39 -4.16
C GLU A 68 -7.01 3.33 -3.05
N ALA A 69 -5.93 2.55 -2.90
CA ALA A 69 -5.79 1.57 -1.82
C ALA A 69 -5.81 2.26 -0.44
N SER A 70 -5.14 3.41 -0.28
CA SER A 70 -5.13 4.18 0.97
C SER A 70 -6.51 4.68 1.36
N LYS A 71 -7.29 5.20 0.38
CA LYS A 71 -8.69 5.61 0.63
C LYS A 71 -9.57 4.44 1.06
N ALA A 72 -9.34 3.25 0.52
CA ALA A 72 -10.03 2.05 0.96
C ALA A 72 -9.65 1.65 2.40
N LEU A 73 -8.37 1.81 2.77
CA LEU A 73 -7.86 1.54 4.11
C LEU A 73 -8.34 2.57 5.16
N GLU A 74 -8.55 3.84 4.78
CA GLU A 74 -9.15 4.86 5.68
C GLU A 74 -10.56 4.50 6.13
N GLY A 75 -11.31 3.76 5.31
CA GLY A 75 -12.63 3.23 5.65
C GLY A 75 -12.59 2.06 6.65
N MET A 76 -11.41 1.54 6.99
CA MET A 76 -11.24 0.39 7.88
C MET A 76 -10.96 0.80 9.34
N SER A 77 -11.42 -0.04 10.27
CA SER A 77 -11.10 0.13 11.69
C SER A 77 -9.59 -0.03 11.95
N GLU A 78 -9.08 0.63 12.98
CA GLU A 78 -7.66 0.60 13.36
C GLU A 78 -7.14 -0.83 13.57
N ALA A 79 -7.97 -1.70 14.17
CA ALA A 79 -7.63 -3.12 14.36
C ALA A 79 -7.49 -3.87 13.03
N GLN A 80 -8.36 -3.61 12.05
CA GLN A 80 -8.27 -4.26 10.74
C GLN A 80 -7.08 -3.74 9.94
N ARG A 81 -6.78 -2.43 10.02
CA ARG A 81 -5.56 -1.85 9.44
C ARG A 81 -4.31 -2.46 10.05
N GLY A 82 -4.27 -2.63 11.38
CA GLY A 82 -3.15 -3.26 12.07
C GLY A 82 -2.93 -4.72 11.64
N ILE A 83 -4.00 -5.50 11.48
CA ILE A 83 -3.91 -6.90 11.02
C ILE A 83 -3.42 -6.96 9.56
N ALA A 84 -3.97 -6.12 8.67
CA ALA A 84 -3.55 -6.07 7.27
C ALA A 84 -2.09 -5.60 7.13
N ALA A 85 -1.69 -4.56 7.86
CA ALA A 85 -0.32 -4.09 7.90
C ALA A 85 0.63 -5.17 8.42
N ALA A 86 0.27 -5.88 9.50
CA ALA A 86 1.10 -6.96 10.05
C ALA A 86 1.24 -8.15 9.09
N ALA A 87 0.18 -8.50 8.36
CA ALA A 87 0.21 -9.58 7.37
C ALA A 87 1.21 -9.30 6.23
N HIS A 88 1.32 -8.04 5.80
CA HIS A 88 2.18 -7.64 4.68
C HIS A 88 3.46 -6.91 5.10
N ALA A 89 3.69 -6.71 6.41
CA ALA A 89 4.84 -5.97 6.94
C ALA A 89 6.18 -6.51 6.42
N LYS A 90 6.32 -7.84 6.34
CA LYS A 90 7.54 -8.49 5.84
C LYS A 90 7.78 -8.21 4.36
N GLU A 91 6.74 -8.28 3.54
CA GLU A 91 6.82 -8.03 2.10
C GLU A 91 7.12 -6.56 1.84
N MET A 92 6.45 -5.65 2.55
CA MET A 92 6.72 -4.21 2.48
C MET A 92 8.16 -3.90 2.91
N GLN A 93 8.65 -4.51 3.99
CA GLN A 93 10.04 -4.33 4.45
C GLN A 93 11.03 -4.84 3.41
N GLN A 94 10.77 -5.99 2.78
CA GLN A 94 11.63 -6.52 1.71
C GLN A 94 11.62 -5.61 0.47
N ALA A 95 10.44 -5.14 0.05
CA ALA A 95 10.31 -4.22 -1.08
C ALA A 95 11.03 -2.90 -0.83
N GLN A 96 10.89 -2.34 0.39
CA GLN A 96 11.62 -1.14 0.82
C GLN A 96 13.14 -1.35 0.79
N MET A 97 13.62 -2.50 1.28
CA MET A 97 15.04 -2.82 1.28
C MET A 97 15.60 -2.96 -0.14
N ARG A 98 14.89 -3.70 -1.02
CA ARG A 98 15.26 -3.83 -2.44
C ARG A 98 15.29 -2.48 -3.12
N LEU A 99 14.25 -1.66 -2.93
CA LEU A 99 14.18 -0.32 -3.49
C LEU A 99 15.36 0.55 -3.01
N ALA A 100 15.68 0.51 -1.71
CA ALA A 100 16.82 1.24 -1.17
C ALA A 100 18.16 0.76 -1.76
N THR A 101 18.33 -0.54 -1.95
CA THR A 101 19.52 -1.11 -2.62
C THR A 101 19.59 -0.69 -4.09
N ALA A 102 18.49 -0.78 -4.83
CA ALA A 102 18.42 -0.39 -6.23
C ALA A 102 18.71 1.10 -6.43
N MET A 103 18.10 1.95 -5.61
CA MET A 103 18.36 3.39 -5.54
C MET A 103 19.82 3.70 -5.21
N SER A 104 20.42 3.00 -4.23
CA SER A 104 21.82 3.18 -3.87
C SER A 104 22.75 2.78 -5.02
N SER A 105 22.47 1.66 -5.68
CA SER A 105 23.23 1.22 -6.86
C SER A 105 23.10 2.22 -8.02
N LEU A 106 21.89 2.71 -8.28
CA LEU A 106 21.64 3.74 -9.29
C LEU A 106 22.37 5.03 -8.94
N ALA A 107 22.36 5.47 -7.68
CA ALA A 107 23.06 6.67 -7.24
C ALA A 107 24.57 6.63 -7.49
N MET A 108 25.18 5.45 -7.43
CA MET A 108 26.60 5.24 -7.75
C MET A 108 26.88 5.23 -9.26
N ARG A 109 25.90 4.82 -10.07
CA ARG A 109 26.05 4.65 -11.54
C ARG A 109 25.65 5.89 -12.32
N ASP A 110 24.51 6.49 -11.97
CA ASP A 110 23.89 7.58 -12.71
C ASP A 110 23.05 8.48 -11.78
N GLN A 111 23.63 9.61 -11.37
CA GLN A 111 22.97 10.59 -10.51
C GLN A 111 21.82 11.33 -11.20
N ALA A 112 21.83 11.46 -12.53
CA ALA A 112 20.78 12.15 -13.26
C ALA A 112 19.51 11.28 -13.30
N ALA A 113 19.67 10.00 -13.63
CA ALA A 113 18.61 9.00 -13.54
C ALA A 113 18.03 8.90 -12.11
N LEU A 114 18.90 8.87 -11.10
CA LEU A 114 18.47 8.88 -9.69
C LEU A 114 17.59 10.08 -9.38
N ARG A 115 17.96 11.28 -9.86
CA ARG A 115 17.23 12.51 -9.56
C ARG A 115 15.82 12.48 -10.13
N ILE A 116 15.66 12.02 -11.37
CA ILE A 116 14.35 11.85 -12.02
C ILE A 116 13.45 10.92 -11.20
N ILE A 117 13.98 9.78 -10.77
CA ILE A 117 13.23 8.79 -9.99
C ILE A 117 12.91 9.31 -8.59
N SER A 118 13.88 9.92 -7.92
CA SER A 118 13.73 10.48 -6.57
C SER A 118 12.70 11.61 -6.53
N ASP A 119 12.67 12.47 -7.54
CA ASP A 119 11.69 13.55 -7.64
C ASP A 119 10.27 12.99 -7.72
N GLU A 120 10.06 11.88 -8.44
CA GLU A 120 8.76 11.24 -8.53
C GLU A 120 8.40 10.47 -7.24
N MET A 121 9.34 9.71 -6.66
CA MET A 121 9.09 9.02 -5.39
C MET A 121 8.73 9.99 -4.25
N SER A 122 9.25 11.22 -4.26
CA SER A 122 8.94 12.23 -3.26
C SER A 122 7.46 12.61 -3.19
N LYS A 123 6.71 12.34 -4.27
CA LYS A 123 5.28 12.63 -4.40
C LYS A 123 4.39 11.49 -3.87
N MET A 124 4.95 10.32 -3.59
CA MET A 124 4.19 9.15 -3.16
C MET A 124 3.46 9.39 -1.83
N PRO A 125 2.22 8.88 -1.68
CA PRO A 125 1.48 9.00 -0.43
C PRO A 125 2.21 8.21 0.67
N ARG A 126 2.50 8.88 1.78
CA ARG A 126 3.04 8.23 2.97
C ARG A 126 1.87 7.64 3.76
N ILE A 127 1.88 6.33 3.98
CA ILE A 127 1.00 5.72 4.98
C ILE A 127 1.48 6.24 6.34
N GLN A 128 0.67 7.09 6.97
CA GLN A 128 0.80 7.52 8.37
C GLN A 128 -0.23 6.80 9.23
#